data_AF-A0A965UPS9-F1
#
_entry.id   AF-A0A965UPS9-F1
#
_cell.length_a   1.000
_cell.length_b   1.000
_cell.length_c   1.000
_cell.angle_alpha   90.00
_cell.angle_beta   90.00
_cell.angle_gamma   90.00
#
_symmetry.space_group_name_H-M   'P 1'
#
loop_
_entity.id
_entity.type
_entity.pdbx_description
1 polymer ?
#
loop_
_entity_poly.entity_id
_entity_poly.type
_entity_poly.pdbx_seq_one_letter_code
_entity_poly.pdbx_strand_id
1 'polypeptide(L)'
;MLDYQMIESALSAISYRLNSIEEKVKKYEKLTEVRESMGEDPFKDGRMATILASRLTPLCKKVAQIEAKMGLKSSLEVKLPTIPQIEVPVDLRMIPGKGGKKKNRTAEVVQMRWKVWKMQHEAGIPMNAIARAWKCDHGSICYAKKQGWIVGDNKRSVPYQRKSSK
;
A
#
# COMPACT_ATOMS: atom_id res chain seq x y z
N MET A 1 -42.45 63.29 -51.03
CA MET A 1 -43.21 62.27 -51.78
C MET A 1 -42.38 61.01 -51.68
N LEU A 2 -42.77 60.00 -50.88
CA LEU A 2 -42.01 58.74 -50.87
C LEU A 2 -42.17 58.10 -52.25
N ASP A 3 -41.04 57.72 -52.85
CA ASP A 3 -41.00 57.20 -54.20
C ASP A 3 -41.71 55.84 -54.23
N TYR A 4 -42.76 55.73 -55.02
CA TYR A 4 -43.62 54.53 -55.09
C TYR A 4 -42.81 53.26 -55.37
N GLN A 5 -41.76 53.40 -56.17
CA GLN A 5 -40.80 52.33 -56.48
C GLN A 5 -40.03 51.82 -55.25
N MET A 6 -39.69 52.70 -54.29
CA MET A 6 -39.04 52.28 -53.05
C MET A 6 -39.96 51.44 -52.17
N ILE A 7 -41.25 51.78 -52.15
CA ILE A 7 -42.26 51.03 -51.39
C ILE A 7 -42.46 49.65 -52.02
N GLU A 8 -42.57 49.56 -53.34
CA GLU A 8 -42.68 48.27 -54.05
C GLU A 8 -41.44 47.38 -53.85
N SER A 9 -40.25 47.96 -53.92
CA SER A 9 -39.00 47.21 -53.66
C SER A 9 -38.93 46.72 -52.21
N ALA A 10 -39.37 47.54 -51.24
CA ALA A 10 -39.41 47.15 -49.83
C ALA A 10 -40.44 46.04 -49.58
N LEU A 11 -41.62 46.13 -50.20
CA LEU A 11 -42.66 45.10 -50.11
C LEU A 11 -42.19 43.77 -50.70
N SER A 12 -41.52 43.80 -51.86
CA SER A 12 -40.93 42.61 -52.48
C SER A 12 -39.86 41.96 -51.59
N ALA A 13 -38.96 42.77 -51.02
CA ALA A 13 -37.92 42.27 -50.10
C ALA A 13 -38.50 41.66 -48.82
N ILE A 14 -39.54 42.28 -48.26
CA ILE A 14 -40.25 41.76 -47.08
C ILE A 14 -40.96 40.45 -47.44
N SER A 15 -41.67 40.40 -48.57
CA SER A 15 -42.36 39.19 -49.03
C SER A 15 -41.41 38.01 -49.23
N TYR A 16 -40.24 38.25 -49.84
CA TYR A 16 -39.20 37.22 -49.98
C TYR A 16 -38.69 36.72 -48.62
N ARG A 17 -38.43 37.62 -47.68
CA ARG A 17 -37.98 37.24 -46.32
C ARG A 17 -39.05 36.45 -45.57
N LEU A 18 -40.31 36.82 -45.74
CA LEU A 18 -41.45 36.16 -45.10
C LEU A 18 -41.58 34.71 -45.62
N ASN A 19 -41.53 34.52 -46.94
CA ASN A 19 -41.53 33.19 -47.55
C ASN A 19 -40.34 32.33 -47.08
N SER A 20 -39.15 32.92 -46.97
CA SER A 20 -37.96 32.19 -46.47
C SER A 20 -38.10 31.77 -45.00
N ILE A 21 -38.76 32.59 -44.17
CA ILE A 21 -39.04 32.24 -42.77
C ILE A 21 -40.10 31.14 -42.70
N GLU A 22 -41.16 31.22 -43.50
CA GLU A 22 -42.20 30.19 -43.56
C GLU A 22 -41.63 28.82 -43.96
N GLU A 23 -40.72 28.76 -44.93
CA GLU A 23 -40.05 27.50 -45.30
C GLU A 23 -39.20 26.94 -44.15
N LYS A 24 -38.50 27.81 -43.41
CA LYS A 24 -37.72 27.39 -42.25
C LYS A 24 -38.63 26.88 -41.14
N VAL A 25 -39.74 27.54 -40.86
CA VAL A 25 -40.74 27.10 -39.88
C VAL A 25 -41.29 25.73 -40.27
N LYS A 26 -41.73 25.55 -41.52
CA LYS A 26 -42.19 24.23 -42.02
C LYS A 26 -41.13 23.14 -41.90
N LYS A 27 -39.86 23.47 -42.10
CA LYS A 27 -38.75 22.53 -41.89
C LYS A 27 -38.60 22.14 -40.42
N TYR A 28 -38.70 23.10 -39.50
CA TYR A 28 -38.62 22.82 -38.07
C TYR A 28 -39.84 22.06 -37.56
N GLU A 29 -41.05 22.38 -38.03
CA GLU A 29 -42.29 21.65 -37.73
C GLU A 29 -42.17 20.18 -38.13
N LYS A 30 -41.64 19.89 -39.34
CA LYS A 30 -41.37 18.51 -39.75
C LYS A 30 -40.33 17.83 -38.86
N LEU A 31 -39.30 18.54 -38.41
CA LEU A 31 -38.29 17.98 -37.51
C LEU A 31 -38.87 17.70 -36.11
N THR A 32 -39.77 18.55 -35.62
CA THR A 32 -40.48 18.32 -34.35
C THR A 32 -41.47 17.17 -34.48
N GLU A 33 -42.20 17.07 -35.59
CA GLU A 33 -43.15 15.99 -35.85
C GLU A 33 -42.42 14.64 -35.99
N VAL A 34 -41.26 14.62 -36.66
CA VAL A 34 -40.36 13.45 -36.66
C VAL A 34 -39.88 13.12 -35.25
N ARG A 35 -39.48 14.12 -34.45
CA ARG A 35 -39.04 13.91 -33.06
C ARG A 35 -40.16 13.39 -32.16
N GLU A 36 -41.38 13.86 -32.34
CA GLU A 36 -42.57 13.41 -31.61
C GLU A 36 -43.02 12.02 -32.06
N SER A 37 -42.94 11.71 -33.36
CA SER A 37 -43.19 10.37 -33.91
C SER A 37 -42.10 9.34 -33.54
N MET A 38 -40.89 9.81 -33.21
CA MET A 38 -39.83 8.98 -32.64
C MET A 38 -40.03 8.68 -31.15
N GLY A 39 -41.16 9.08 -30.57
CA GLY A 39 -41.59 8.63 -29.26
C GLY A 39 -40.71 9.13 -28.12
N GLU A 40 -41.26 9.02 -26.92
CA GLU A 40 -40.57 9.30 -25.68
C GLU A 40 -39.19 8.64 -25.60
N ASP A 41 -38.23 9.33 -25.00
CA ASP A 41 -36.88 8.82 -24.71
C ASP A 41 -36.92 7.34 -24.29
N PRO A 42 -36.17 6.43 -24.94
CA PRO A 42 -36.13 5.00 -24.59
C PRO A 42 -35.58 4.73 -23.17
N PHE A 43 -35.21 5.77 -22.44
CA PHE A 43 -34.81 5.72 -21.03
C PHE A 43 -35.95 5.93 -20.03
N LYS A 44 -37.16 6.31 -20.48
CA LYS A 44 -38.34 6.45 -19.60
C LYS A 44 -38.99 5.13 -19.22
N ASP A 45 -38.68 4.05 -19.94
CA ASP A 45 -39.17 2.72 -19.61
C ASP A 45 -38.38 2.15 -18.42
N GLY A 46 -38.83 2.50 -17.21
CA GLY A 46 -38.23 2.08 -15.93
C GLY A 46 -38.02 0.57 -15.79
N ARG A 47 -38.64 -0.24 -16.66
CA ARG A 47 -38.40 -1.68 -16.78
C ARG A 47 -36.96 -2.01 -17.14
N MET A 48 -36.35 -1.31 -18.10
CA MET A 48 -34.95 -1.56 -18.49
C MET A 48 -33.98 -1.10 -17.39
N ALA A 49 -34.26 0.03 -16.75
CA ALA A 49 -33.51 0.48 -15.57
C ALA A 49 -33.60 -0.54 -14.42
N THR A 50 -34.79 -1.12 -14.20
CA THR A 50 -35.02 -2.17 -13.18
C THR A 50 -34.26 -3.46 -13.52
N ILE A 51 -34.25 -3.88 -14.78
CA ILE A 51 -33.51 -5.07 -15.25
C ILE A 51 -31.99 -4.86 -15.12
N LEU A 52 -31.50 -3.67 -15.42
CA LEU A 52 -30.08 -3.33 -15.25
C LEU A 52 -29.72 -3.27 -13.77
N ALA A 53 -30.54 -2.64 -12.93
CA ALA A 53 -30.34 -2.61 -11.48
C ALA A 53 -30.34 -4.02 -10.88
N SER A 54 -31.24 -4.91 -11.32
CA SER A 54 -31.30 -6.29 -10.83
C SER A 54 -30.05 -7.09 -11.23
N ARG A 55 -29.46 -6.82 -12.41
CA ARG A 55 -28.21 -7.45 -12.87
C ARG A 55 -26.97 -6.89 -12.18
N LEU A 56 -26.95 -5.60 -11.86
CA LEU A 56 -25.83 -4.93 -11.20
C LEU A 56 -25.77 -5.21 -9.70
N THR A 57 -26.91 -5.34 -9.03
CA THR A 57 -27.01 -5.62 -7.58
C THR A 57 -26.13 -6.80 -7.11
N PRO A 58 -26.16 -8.00 -7.73
CA PRO A 58 -25.30 -9.11 -7.31
C PRO A 58 -23.81 -8.87 -7.61
N LEU A 59 -23.48 -8.12 -8.67
CA LEU A 59 -22.10 -7.76 -8.98
C LEU A 59 -21.54 -6.79 -7.94
N CYS A 60 -22.28 -5.75 -7.58
CA CYS A 60 -21.89 -4.81 -6.53
C CYS A 60 -21.68 -5.51 -5.18
N LYS A 61 -22.54 -6.48 -4.83
CA LYS A 61 -22.37 -7.30 -3.62
C LYS A 61 -21.08 -8.13 -3.63
N LYS A 62 -20.71 -8.72 -4.78
CA LYS A 62 -19.46 -9.47 -4.93
C LYS A 62 -18.24 -8.56 -4.83
N VAL A 63 -18.29 -7.37 -5.44
CA VAL A 63 -17.22 -6.37 -5.35
C VAL A 63 -17.02 -5.94 -3.90
N ALA A 64 -18.09 -5.58 -3.19
CA ALA A 64 -18.03 -5.23 -1.76
C ALA A 64 -17.47 -6.38 -0.90
N GLN A 65 -17.82 -7.64 -1.20
CA GLN A 65 -17.27 -8.79 -0.50
C GLN A 65 -15.78 -9.01 -0.80
N ILE A 66 -15.33 -8.78 -2.03
CA ILE A 66 -13.91 -8.85 -2.41
C ILE A 66 -13.14 -7.74 -1.69
N GLU A 67 -13.63 -6.51 -1.69
CA GLU A 67 -13.03 -5.38 -0.99
C GLU A 67 -12.92 -5.63 0.52
N ALA A 68 -13.97 -6.16 1.15
CA ALA A 68 -13.92 -6.55 2.57
C ALA A 68 -12.87 -7.65 2.84
N LYS A 69 -12.77 -8.66 1.95
CA LYS A 69 -11.76 -9.72 2.06
C LYS A 69 -10.34 -9.18 1.83
N MET A 70 -10.15 -8.25 0.90
CA MET A 70 -8.86 -7.61 0.64
C MET A 70 -8.45 -6.69 1.79
N GLY A 71 -9.36 -5.86 2.29
CA GLY A 71 -9.14 -5.00 3.46
C GLY A 71 -8.80 -5.80 4.72
N LEU A 72 -9.44 -6.96 4.92
CA LEU A 72 -9.08 -7.87 6.00
C LEU A 72 -7.70 -8.50 5.77
N LYS A 73 -7.37 -8.93 4.55
CA LYS A 73 -6.03 -9.46 4.23
C LYS A 73 -4.93 -8.42 4.40
N SER A 74 -5.14 -7.18 3.97
CA SER A 74 -4.18 -6.09 4.15
C SER A 74 -4.05 -5.67 5.62
N SER A 75 -5.10 -5.85 6.42
CA SER A 75 -5.06 -5.61 7.87
C SER A 75 -4.41 -6.77 8.63
N LEU A 76 -4.53 -8.01 8.14
CA LEU A 76 -3.87 -9.21 8.66
C LEU A 76 -2.41 -9.32 8.21
N GLU A 77 -2.05 -8.72 7.08
CA GLU A 77 -0.69 -8.28 6.77
C GLU A 77 -0.29 -7.11 7.69
N VAL A 78 -0.48 -7.31 9.00
CA VAL A 78 0.32 -6.66 10.02
C VAL A 78 1.75 -6.98 9.66
N LYS A 79 2.41 -5.99 9.03
CA LYS A 79 3.84 -5.88 8.79
C LYS A 79 4.59 -6.93 9.60
N LEU A 80 4.97 -8.02 8.96
CA LEU A 80 6.05 -8.87 9.46
C LEU A 80 7.15 -7.87 9.82
N PRO A 81 7.50 -7.71 11.11
CA PRO A 81 8.48 -6.71 11.50
C PRO A 81 9.72 -7.06 10.70
N THR A 82 10.12 -6.17 9.79
CA THR A 82 11.34 -6.29 9.01
C THR A 82 12.42 -6.60 10.01
N ILE A 83 12.83 -7.87 10.08
CA ILE A 83 13.83 -8.32 11.03
C ILE A 83 15.04 -7.46 10.68
N PRO A 84 15.53 -6.60 11.58
CA PRO A 84 16.69 -5.78 11.27
C PRO A 84 17.79 -6.76 10.86
N GLN A 85 18.25 -6.64 9.62
CA GLN A 85 19.33 -7.49 9.11
C GLN A 85 20.57 -7.10 9.91
N ILE A 86 20.86 -7.90 10.93
CA ILE A 86 22.04 -7.73 11.75
C ILE A 86 23.21 -8.19 10.89
N GLU A 87 23.92 -7.24 10.29
CA GLU A 87 25.16 -7.52 9.57
C GLU A 87 26.23 -7.96 10.57
N VAL A 88 26.60 -9.23 10.50
CA VAL A 88 27.65 -9.81 11.35
C VAL A 88 28.98 -9.82 10.57
N PRO A 89 30.00 -9.05 11.00
CA PRO A 89 31.32 -9.06 10.36
C PRO A 89 31.88 -10.47 10.30
N VAL A 90 32.35 -10.88 9.11
CA VAL A 90 32.82 -12.26 8.83
C VAL A 90 33.96 -12.64 9.78
N ASP A 91 34.84 -11.70 10.10
CA ASP A 91 36.03 -11.90 10.94
C ASP A 91 35.69 -12.19 12.42
N LEU A 92 34.52 -11.72 12.87
CA LEU A 92 34.06 -11.91 14.25
C LEU A 92 33.14 -13.13 14.41
N ARG A 93 32.71 -13.76 13.31
CA ARG A 93 31.90 -14.98 13.36
C ARG A 93 32.69 -16.12 13.99
N MET A 94 32.00 -16.96 14.75
CA MET A 94 32.54 -18.23 15.20
C MET A 94 32.50 -19.21 14.02
N ILE A 95 33.62 -19.32 13.31
CA ILE A 95 33.75 -20.28 12.22
C ILE A 95 34.08 -21.66 12.82
N PRO A 96 33.28 -22.70 12.54
CA PRO A 96 33.66 -24.07 12.89
C PRO A 96 34.91 -24.44 12.08
N GLY A 97 36.04 -24.65 12.74
CA GLY A 97 37.26 -25.11 12.07
C GLY A 97 37.17 -26.59 11.70
N LYS A 98 37.99 -27.00 10.73
CA LYS A 98 38.21 -28.41 10.37
C LYS A 98 38.63 -29.18 11.64
N GLY A 99 37.88 -30.23 12.02
CA GLY A 99 38.14 -31.05 13.21
C GLY A 99 37.54 -30.54 14.53
N GLY A 100 36.45 -29.75 14.50
CA GLY A 100 35.72 -29.34 15.71
C GLY A 100 36.38 -28.23 16.53
N LYS A 101 37.59 -27.80 16.17
CA LYS A 101 38.28 -26.66 16.78
C LYS A 101 37.61 -25.35 16.32
N LYS A 102 36.89 -24.69 17.21
CA LYS A 102 36.29 -23.37 16.97
C LYS A 102 37.41 -22.32 16.83
N LYS A 103 37.52 -21.67 15.67
CA LYS A 103 38.42 -20.52 15.46
C LYS A 103 37.86 -19.27 16.15
N ASN A 104 38.65 -18.22 16.33
CA ASN A 104 38.21 -16.90 16.85
C ASN A 104 37.73 -16.90 18.33
N ARG A 105 38.53 -17.50 19.22
CA ARG A 105 38.32 -17.50 20.70
C ARG A 105 39.38 -16.70 21.47
N THR A 106 40.28 -15.99 20.79
CA THR A 106 41.24 -15.11 21.46
C THR A 106 40.49 -14.02 22.24
N ALA A 107 41.05 -13.59 23.39
CA ALA A 107 40.41 -12.61 24.26
C ALA A 107 40.05 -11.32 23.50
N GLU A 108 40.96 -10.86 22.63
CA GLU A 108 40.77 -9.70 21.77
C GLU A 108 39.56 -9.83 20.83
N VAL A 109 39.42 -10.97 20.15
CA VAL A 109 38.30 -11.19 19.21
C VAL A 109 36.98 -11.34 19.96
N VAL A 110 36.98 -11.96 21.14
CA VAL A 110 35.80 -12.04 22.00
C VAL A 110 35.42 -10.64 22.51
N GLN A 111 36.39 -9.80 22.86
CA GLN A 111 36.17 -8.42 23.30
C GLN A 111 35.54 -7.58 22.18
N MET A 112 36.05 -7.71 20.95
CA MET A 112 35.48 -7.04 19.78
C MET A 112 34.05 -7.52 19.52
N ARG A 113 33.78 -8.83 19.64
CA ARG A 113 32.42 -9.37 19.53
C ARG A 113 31.47 -8.80 20.59
N TRP A 114 31.93 -8.72 21.84
CA TRP A 114 31.14 -8.18 22.95
C TRP A 114 30.82 -6.70 22.77
N LYS A 115 31.75 -5.91 22.21
CA LYS A 115 31.48 -4.51 21.82
C LYS A 115 30.35 -4.41 20.80
N VAL A 116 30.35 -5.27 19.78
CA VAL A 116 29.28 -5.25 18.77
C VAL A 116 27.94 -5.68 19.36
N TRP A 117 27.93 -6.71 20.22
CA TRP A 117 26.71 -7.10 20.94
C TRP A 117 26.18 -5.99 21.84
N LYS A 118 27.06 -5.25 22.52
CA LYS A 118 26.69 -4.07 23.31
C LYS A 118 26.00 -3.02 22.46
N MET A 119 26.62 -2.62 21.33
CA MET A 119 26.04 -1.64 20.40
C MET A 119 24.67 -2.09 19.86
N GLN A 120 24.54 -3.37 19.51
CA GLN A 120 23.27 -3.94 19.02
C GLN A 120 22.18 -3.93 20.10
N HIS A 121 22.54 -4.27 21.34
CA HIS A 121 21.60 -4.22 22.46
C HIS A 121 21.21 -2.78 22.82
N GLU A 122 22.14 -1.83 22.76
CA GLU A 122 21.88 -0.40 22.96
C GLU A 122 20.99 0.17 21.84
N ALA A 123 21.10 -0.36 20.61
CA ALA A 123 20.19 -0.05 19.50
C ALA A 123 18.77 -0.66 19.65
N GLY A 124 18.46 -1.28 20.79
CA GLY A 124 17.13 -1.84 21.08
C GLY A 124 16.88 -3.22 20.47
N ILE A 125 17.91 -3.87 19.90
CA ILE A 125 17.75 -5.21 19.34
C ILE A 125 17.66 -6.24 20.47
N PRO A 126 16.63 -7.09 20.51
CA PRO A 126 16.49 -8.07 21.58
C PRO A 126 17.62 -9.10 21.53
N MET A 127 18.12 -9.50 22.70
CA MET A 127 19.25 -10.43 22.83
C MET A 127 19.03 -11.77 22.11
N ASN A 128 17.79 -12.23 22.01
CA ASN A 128 17.44 -13.42 21.24
C ASN A 128 17.68 -13.25 19.74
N ALA A 129 17.40 -12.06 19.19
CA ALA A 129 17.68 -11.76 17.78
C ALA A 129 19.18 -11.67 17.52
N ILE A 130 19.94 -11.06 18.44
CA ILE A 130 21.41 -11.05 18.39
C ILE A 130 21.96 -12.49 18.41
N ALA A 131 21.48 -13.34 19.34
CA ALA A 131 21.93 -14.74 19.43
C ALA A 131 21.71 -15.51 18.12
N ARG A 132 20.54 -15.35 17.50
CA ARG A 132 20.19 -15.98 16.22
C ARG A 132 21.08 -15.47 15.08
N ALA A 133 21.28 -14.16 14.98
CA ALA A 133 22.13 -13.57 13.94
C ALA A 133 23.59 -14.04 14.05
N TRP A 134 24.10 -14.15 15.28
CA TRP A 134 25.47 -14.58 15.56
C TRP A 134 25.66 -16.10 15.65
N LYS A 135 24.57 -16.88 15.51
CA LYS A 135 24.55 -18.35 15.68
C LYS A 135 25.23 -18.80 16.98
N CYS A 136 24.96 -18.09 18.08
CA CYS A 136 25.49 -18.39 19.39
C CYS A 136 24.37 -18.63 20.41
N ASP A 137 24.72 -19.26 21.53
CA ASP A 137 23.75 -19.48 22.61
C ASP A 137 23.38 -18.16 23.26
N HIS A 138 22.07 -17.94 23.48
CA HIS A 138 21.55 -16.76 24.17
C HIS A 138 22.23 -16.53 25.53
N GLY A 139 22.56 -17.61 26.24
CA GLY A 139 23.29 -17.57 27.52
C GLY A 139 24.66 -16.91 27.42
N SER A 140 25.37 -17.02 26.28
CA SER A 140 26.67 -16.38 26.06
C SER A 140 26.56 -14.85 26.04
N ILE A 141 25.48 -14.34 25.43
CA ILE A 141 25.21 -12.90 25.36
C ILE A 141 24.76 -12.39 26.74
N CYS A 142 23.91 -13.14 27.43
CA CYS A 142 23.51 -12.81 28.81
C CYS A 142 24.71 -12.79 29.77
N TYR A 143 25.66 -13.71 29.60
CA TYR A 143 26.91 -13.70 30.35
C TYR A 143 27.73 -12.45 30.04
N ALA A 144 27.91 -12.09 28.77
CA ALA A 144 28.60 -10.87 28.37
C ALA A 144 27.98 -9.61 28.99
N LYS A 145 26.64 -9.52 29.00
CA LYS A 145 25.91 -8.41 29.65
C LYS A 145 26.17 -8.35 31.16
N LYS A 146 26.11 -9.50 31.84
CA LYS A 146 26.38 -9.59 33.29
C LYS A 146 27.82 -9.18 33.61
N GLN A 147 28.75 -9.42 32.71
CA GLN A 147 30.15 -8.99 32.81
C GLN A 147 30.40 -7.56 32.30
N GLY A 148 29.34 -6.78 32.03
CA GLY A 148 29.47 -5.40 31.58
C GLY A 148 30.13 -5.25 30.20
N TRP A 149 30.12 -6.30 29.36
CA TRP A 149 30.75 -6.35 28.03
C TRP A 149 32.28 -6.22 28.05
N ILE A 150 32.91 -6.59 29.18
CA ILE A 150 34.36 -6.63 29.33
C ILE A 150 34.79 -8.09 29.52
N VAL A 151 35.59 -8.60 28.59
CA VAL A 151 36.20 -9.92 28.70
C VAL A 151 37.25 -9.84 29.79
N GLY A 152 37.01 -10.55 30.89
CA GLY A 152 38.01 -10.69 31.93
C GLY A 152 39.26 -11.35 31.36
N ASP A 153 40.42 -10.76 31.63
CA ASP A 153 41.67 -11.51 31.59
C ASP A 153 41.49 -12.74 32.48
N ASN A 154 42.00 -13.88 32.03
CA ASN A 154 41.70 -15.22 32.53
C ASN A 154 42.21 -15.48 33.98
N LYS A 155 42.23 -14.49 34.86
CA LYS A 155 42.35 -14.64 36.31
C LYS A 155 40.97 -14.99 36.85
N ARG A 156 40.68 -16.30 36.91
CA ARG A 156 39.47 -16.89 37.51
C ARG A 156 39.04 -16.13 38.77
N SER A 157 38.02 -15.27 38.67
CA SER A 157 37.44 -14.58 39.82
C SER A 157 36.12 -15.25 40.22
N VAL A 158 36.20 -15.87 41.40
CA VAL A 158 35.15 -16.26 42.37
C VAL A 158 34.16 -17.38 41.97
N PRO A 159 34.03 -18.46 42.79
CA PRO A 159 32.99 -19.47 42.59
C PRO A 159 31.60 -18.89 42.78
N TYR A 160 30.68 -19.20 41.87
CA TYR A 160 29.26 -18.89 41.99
C TYR A 160 28.65 -19.67 43.18
N GLN A 161 28.42 -18.99 44.31
CA GLN A 161 27.67 -19.59 45.42
C GLN A 161 26.18 -19.63 45.06
N ARG A 162 25.65 -20.85 44.86
CA ARG A 162 24.20 -21.09 44.84
C ARG A 162 23.64 -20.75 46.22
N LYS A 163 22.80 -19.72 46.30
CA LYS A 163 21.98 -19.48 47.50
C LYS A 163 20.94 -20.59 47.60
N SER A 164 21.09 -21.45 48.60
CA SER A 164 20.05 -22.38 49.04
C SER A 164 19.01 -21.58 49.81
N SER A 165 17.82 -21.40 49.24
CA SER A 165 16.66 -20.93 50.00
C SER A 165 16.27 -22.02 50.99
N LYS A 166 16.21 -21.68 52.27
CA LYS A 166 15.41 -22.35 53.29
C LYS A 166 14.10 -21.58 53.43
#